data_AF-A0A974N8Z9-F1
#
_entry.id   AF-A0A974N8Z9-F1
#
_cell.length_a   1.000
_cell.length_b   1.000
_cell.length_c   1.000
_cell.angle_alpha   90.00
_cell.angle_beta   90.00
_cell.angle_gamma   90.00
#
_symmetry.space_group_name_H-M   'P 1'
#
loop_
_entity.id
_entity.type
_entity.pdbx_description
1 polymer ?
#
loop_
_entity_poly.entity_id
_entity_poly.type
_entity_poly.pdbx_seq_one_letter_code
_entity_poly.pdbx_strand_id
1 'polypeptide(L)'
;MVLLVVVGLVGAGAGYLWWVRPPVRRAPLPPEIEKGEDLVLGPSIRLEFMSTGDLDFSSLGTQRHEWVAFVTWATKDPTTSSRNIELRLGQPVHVQGLGTLTLTWVRPAPPPWDLSDGSGPRLGVNLNPDPGVIRCAYTDDCNE
;
A
#
# COMPACT_ATOMS: atom_id res chain seq x y z
N MET A 1 -10.19 12.86 43.43
CA MET A 1 -10.90 11.96 42.49
C MET A 1 -10.97 12.53 41.06
N VAL A 2 -9.98 13.33 40.63
CA VAL A 2 -9.92 13.89 39.25
C VAL A 2 -8.76 13.25 38.47
N LEU A 3 -7.63 12.95 39.14
CA LEU A 3 -6.48 12.27 38.53
C LEU A 3 -6.81 10.85 37.99
N LEU A 4 -7.64 10.09 38.72
CA LEU A 4 -8.00 8.71 38.34
C LEU A 4 -8.87 8.65 37.07
N VAL A 5 -9.68 9.68 36.82
CA VAL A 5 -10.55 9.75 35.63
C VAL A 5 -9.72 10.03 34.37
N VAL A 6 -8.68 10.86 34.49
CA VAL A 6 -7.78 11.17 33.37
C VAL A 6 -6.90 9.95 33.01
N VAL A 7 -6.38 9.22 34.00
CA VAL A 7 -5.58 8.01 33.75
C VAL A 7 -6.43 6.88 33.14
N GLY A 8 -7.69 6.73 33.55
CA GLY A 8 -8.61 5.72 32.98
C GLY A 8 -8.95 5.96 31.50
N LEU A 9 -9.18 7.21 31.09
CA LEU A 9 -9.47 7.57 29.70
C LEU A 9 -8.25 7.44 28.78
N VAL A 10 -7.05 7.80 29.26
CA VAL A 10 -5.80 7.62 28.51
C VAL A 10 -5.45 6.13 28.40
N GLY A 11 -5.64 5.33 29.45
CA GLY A 11 -5.42 3.88 29.43
C GLY A 11 -6.39 3.14 28.51
N ALA A 12 -7.68 3.49 28.51
CA ALA A 12 -8.68 2.92 27.61
C ALA A 12 -8.48 3.36 26.16
N GLY A 13 -8.13 4.63 25.92
CA GLY A 13 -7.84 5.16 24.58
C GLY A 13 -6.55 4.61 23.98
N ALA A 14 -5.48 4.51 24.77
CA ALA A 14 -4.22 3.90 24.34
C ALA A 14 -4.36 2.38 24.14
N GLY A 15 -5.11 1.69 25.01
CA GLY A 15 -5.43 0.27 24.84
C GLY A 15 -6.28 -0.01 23.61
N TYR A 16 -7.26 0.84 23.31
CA TYR A 16 -8.08 0.76 22.10
C TYR A 16 -7.25 1.06 20.84
N LEU A 17 -6.42 2.10 20.84
CA LEU A 17 -5.54 2.42 19.71
C LEU A 17 -4.50 1.32 19.46
N TRP A 18 -4.01 0.66 20.52
CA TRP A 18 -3.14 -0.51 20.42
C TRP A 18 -3.89 -1.73 19.85
N TRP A 19 -5.15 -1.94 20.23
CA TRP A 19 -5.98 -3.02 19.69
C TRP A 19 -6.35 -2.84 18.22
N VAL A 20 -6.58 -1.60 17.78
CA VAL A 20 -6.96 -1.28 16.39
C VAL A 20 -5.74 -1.24 15.47
N ARG A 21 -4.52 -1.18 15.99
CA ARG A 21 -3.28 -1.10 15.18
C ARG A 21 -2.47 -2.38 15.28
N PRO A 22 -2.49 -3.22 14.23
CA PRO A 22 -1.65 -4.40 14.18
C PRO A 22 -0.17 -4.05 14.42
N PRO A 23 0.52 -4.79 15.30
CA PRO A 23 1.90 -4.50 15.66
C PRO A 23 2.88 -4.87 14.53
N VAL A 24 2.56 -5.91 13.75
CA VAL A 24 3.35 -6.37 12.61
C VAL A 24 3.18 -5.39 11.48
N ARG A 25 4.26 -4.74 11.03
CA ARG A 25 4.23 -3.74 9.96
C ARG A 25 5.12 -4.08 8.77
N ARG A 26 5.81 -5.21 8.85
CA ARG A 26 6.76 -5.67 7.84
C ARG A 26 6.66 -7.18 7.74
N ALA A 27 6.90 -7.69 6.55
CA ALA A 27 7.11 -9.10 6.31
C ALA A 27 8.32 -9.26 5.38
N PRO A 28 9.13 -10.31 5.57
CA PRO A 28 10.13 -10.67 4.58
C PRO A 28 9.45 -11.06 3.27
N LEU A 29 10.19 -10.95 2.17
CA LEU A 29 9.75 -11.56 0.92
C LEU A 29 9.65 -13.08 1.10
N PRO A 30 8.61 -13.73 0.56
CA PRO A 30 8.56 -15.19 0.50
C PRO A 30 9.81 -15.74 -0.21
N PRO A 31 10.32 -16.93 0.17
CA PRO A 31 11.53 -17.50 -0.43
C PRO A 31 11.46 -17.71 -1.95
N GLU A 32 10.24 -17.86 -2.48
CA GLU A 32 9.94 -18.08 -3.89
C GLU A 32 9.90 -16.78 -4.71
N ILE A 33 9.83 -15.62 -4.04
CA ILE A 33 9.72 -14.31 -4.68
C ILE A 33 11.08 -13.64 -4.66
N GLU A 34 11.63 -13.41 -5.85
CA GLU A 34 12.85 -12.64 -6.02
C GLU A 34 12.63 -11.16 -5.68
N LYS A 35 13.68 -10.50 -5.22
CA LYS A 35 13.64 -9.04 -5.04
C LYS A 35 13.53 -8.37 -6.41
N GLY A 36 12.45 -7.63 -6.62
CA GLY A 36 12.19 -6.84 -7.81
C GLY A 36 12.35 -5.34 -7.54
N GLU A 37 11.51 -4.53 -8.21
CA GLU A 37 11.46 -3.08 -8.02
C GLU A 37 10.80 -2.71 -6.68
N ASP A 38 11.46 -1.86 -5.90
CA ASP A 38 10.94 -1.34 -4.64
C ASP A 38 10.06 -0.11 -4.89
N LEU A 39 8.74 -0.29 -4.88
CA LEU A 39 7.76 0.79 -4.99
C LEU A 39 7.36 1.33 -3.62
N VAL A 40 7.18 2.65 -3.53
CA VAL A 40 6.61 3.29 -2.35
C VAL A 40 5.33 3.99 -2.74
N LEU A 41 4.20 3.53 -2.21
CA LEU A 41 2.88 4.08 -2.53
C LEU A 41 2.30 4.79 -1.31
N GLY A 42 1.46 5.78 -1.58
CA GLY A 42 0.78 6.60 -0.59
C GLY A 42 -0.09 7.66 -1.27
N PRO A 43 -0.99 8.30 -0.53
CA PRO A 43 -2.01 9.21 -1.07
C PRO A 43 -1.44 10.48 -1.72
N SER A 44 -0.22 10.86 -1.33
CA SER A 44 0.50 12.05 -1.76
C SER A 44 1.77 11.69 -2.53
N ILE A 45 1.92 10.41 -2.86
CA ILE A 45 2.98 9.91 -3.74
C ILE A 45 2.41 9.85 -5.15
N ARG A 46 3.26 10.13 -6.15
CA ARG A 46 2.84 10.08 -7.55
C ARG A 46 2.37 8.67 -7.91
N LEU A 47 1.40 8.64 -8.82
CA LEU A 47 0.98 7.46 -9.57
C LEU A 47 2.21 6.76 -10.15
N GLU A 48 2.25 5.42 -10.04
CA GLU A 48 3.33 4.63 -10.61
C GLU A 48 2.97 4.21 -12.03
N PHE A 49 3.71 4.77 -13.00
CA PHE A 49 3.47 4.55 -14.43
C PHE A 49 4.17 3.29 -14.92
N MET A 50 3.41 2.41 -15.58
CA MET A 50 3.93 1.24 -16.26
C MET A 50 3.56 1.29 -17.74
N SER A 51 4.35 0.62 -18.59
CA SER A 51 4.10 0.58 -20.03
C SER A 51 2.69 0.09 -20.40
N THR A 52 2.08 -0.72 -19.54
CA THR A 52 0.79 -1.37 -19.72
C THR A 52 -0.37 -0.75 -18.92
N GLY A 53 -0.11 0.20 -18.04
CA GLY A 53 -1.10 0.78 -17.14
C GLY A 53 -0.50 1.53 -15.97
N ASP A 54 -1.35 1.99 -15.07
CA ASP A 54 -0.97 2.81 -13.94
C ASP A 54 -1.38 2.15 -12.62
N LEU A 55 -0.48 2.17 -11.64
CA LEU A 55 -0.69 1.64 -10.31
C LEU A 55 -0.77 2.78 -9.28
N ASP A 56 -1.88 2.83 -8.55
CA ASP A 56 -2.13 3.88 -7.55
C ASP A 56 -2.40 3.34 -6.15
N PHE A 57 -2.10 4.16 -5.15
CA PHE A 57 -2.57 3.95 -3.78
C PHE A 57 -4.08 4.18 -3.70
N SER A 58 -4.82 3.25 -3.08
CA SER A 58 -6.24 3.45 -2.78
C SER A 58 -6.47 3.69 -1.29
N SER A 59 -6.11 2.72 -0.44
CA SER A 59 -6.29 2.85 1.00
C SER A 59 -5.41 1.90 1.81
N LEU A 60 -5.27 2.17 3.11
CA LEU A 60 -4.69 1.26 4.10
C LEU A 60 -5.67 1.10 5.25
N GLY A 61 -6.05 -0.15 5.52
CA GLY A 61 -6.95 -0.51 6.60
C GLY A 61 -6.44 -1.68 7.41
N THR A 62 -7.33 -2.20 8.25
CA THR A 62 -7.05 -3.38 9.07
C THR A 62 -8.18 -4.37 8.93
N GLN A 63 -7.86 -5.65 8.73
CA GLN A 63 -8.83 -6.74 8.76
C GLN A 63 -8.29 -7.84 9.69
N ARG A 64 -9.13 -8.35 10.61
CA ARG A 64 -8.75 -9.43 11.56
C ARG A 64 -7.40 -9.17 12.28
N HIS A 65 -7.14 -7.93 12.67
CA HIS A 65 -5.89 -7.50 13.32
C HIS A 65 -4.63 -7.67 12.45
N GLU A 66 -4.79 -7.60 11.13
CA GLU A 66 -3.69 -7.50 10.15
C GLU A 66 -3.84 -6.23 9.31
N TRP A 67 -2.73 -5.69 8.82
CA TRP A 67 -2.78 -4.60 7.85
C TRP A 67 -3.16 -5.12 6.48
N VAL A 68 -4.07 -4.41 5.83
CA VAL A 68 -4.52 -4.70 4.47
C VAL A 68 -4.45 -3.41 3.67
N ALA A 69 -3.63 -3.43 2.62
CA ALA A 69 -3.51 -2.32 1.68
C ALA A 69 -4.38 -2.59 0.45
N PHE A 70 -4.93 -1.52 -0.12
CA PHE A 70 -5.62 -1.55 -1.39
C PHE A 70 -4.91 -0.64 -2.36
N VAL A 71 -4.66 -1.16 -3.57
CA VAL A 71 -4.07 -0.42 -4.69
C VAL A 71 -5.00 -0.53 -5.90
N THR A 72 -5.03 0.50 -6.72
CA THR A 72 -5.83 0.51 -7.95
C THR A 72 -4.90 0.26 -9.12
N TRP A 73 -5.24 -0.71 -9.96
CA TRP A 73 -4.56 -0.95 -11.24
C TRP A 73 -5.47 -0.55 -12.39
N ALA A 74 -5.04 0.42 -13.20
CA ALA A 74 -5.75 0.89 -14.37
C ALA A 74 -4.93 0.56 -15.62
N THR A 75 -5.39 -0.41 -16.41
CA THR A 75 -4.71 -0.78 -17.66
C THR A 75 -4.87 0.32 -18.71
N LYS A 76 -3.90 0.46 -19.63
CA LYS A 76 -4.04 1.33 -20.81
C LYS A 76 -5.04 0.81 -21.84
N ASP A 77 -5.41 -0.47 -21.77
CA ASP A 77 -6.46 -1.04 -22.61
C ASP A 77 -7.83 -0.38 -22.27
N PRO A 78 -8.45 0.36 -23.21
CA PRO A 78 -9.69 1.08 -22.97
C PRO A 78 -10.90 0.16 -22.77
N THR A 79 -10.77 -1.14 -23.06
CA THR A 79 -11.85 -2.12 -22.87
C THR A 79 -11.84 -2.72 -21.47
N THR A 80 -10.75 -2.53 -20.71
CA THR A 80 -10.58 -3.12 -19.39
C THR A 80 -10.82 -2.07 -18.30
N SER A 81 -11.68 -2.40 -17.34
CA SER A 81 -11.95 -1.52 -16.19
C SER A 81 -10.82 -1.57 -15.17
N SER A 82 -10.55 -0.44 -14.52
CA SER A 82 -9.64 -0.38 -13.37
C SER A 82 -10.09 -1.33 -12.27
N ARG A 83 -9.14 -1.94 -11.56
CA ARG A 83 -9.42 -2.94 -10.52
C ARG A 83 -8.70 -2.62 -9.22
N ASN A 84 -9.41 -2.81 -8.11
CA ASN A 84 -8.84 -2.73 -6.77
C ASN A 84 -8.20 -4.07 -6.42
N ILE A 85 -6.96 -4.03 -5.95
CA ILE A 85 -6.17 -5.19 -5.57
C ILE A 85 -5.94 -5.11 -4.06
N GLU A 86 -6.33 -6.16 -3.34
CA GLU A 86 -6.02 -6.33 -1.92
C GLU A 86 -4.61 -6.89 -1.77
N LEU A 87 -3.78 -6.22 -0.97
CA LEU A 87 -2.43 -6.67 -0.63
C LEU A 87 -2.32 -6.88 0.88
N ARG A 88 -1.74 -8.01 1.26
CA ARG A 88 -1.45 -8.40 2.64
C ARG A 88 0.05 -8.59 2.81
N LEU A 89 0.54 -8.31 4.01
CA LEU A 89 1.98 -8.34 4.30
C LEU A 89 2.59 -9.71 3.96
N GLY A 90 3.60 -9.71 3.09
CA GLY A 90 4.33 -10.91 2.67
C GLY A 90 3.54 -11.85 1.77
N GLN A 91 2.32 -11.50 1.35
CA GLN A 91 1.52 -12.34 0.46
C GLN A 91 1.63 -11.82 -0.98
N PRO A 92 2.18 -12.62 -1.91
CA PRO A 92 2.30 -12.21 -3.29
C PRO A 92 0.94 -12.28 -3.99
N VAL A 93 0.64 -11.28 -4.81
CA VAL A 93 -0.55 -11.23 -5.64
C VAL A 93 -0.11 -10.96 -7.08
N HIS A 94 -0.40 -11.90 -7.96
CA HIS A 94 -0.13 -11.73 -9.37
C HIS A 94 -1.24 -10.92 -10.05
N VAL A 95 -0.85 -9.91 -10.80
CA VAL A 95 -1.73 -8.96 -11.48
C VAL A 95 -1.38 -9.00 -12.96
N GLN A 96 -2.23 -9.68 -13.75
CA GLN A 96 -2.02 -9.77 -15.20
C GLN A 96 -1.82 -8.39 -15.83
N GLY A 97 -0.72 -8.27 -16.59
CA GLY A 97 -0.35 -7.05 -17.30
C GLY A 97 0.42 -6.07 -16.42
N LEU A 98 0.74 -6.41 -15.17
CA LEU A 98 1.58 -5.63 -14.27
C LEU A 98 2.74 -6.47 -13.77
N GLY A 99 2.44 -7.64 -13.21
CA GLY A 99 3.42 -8.48 -12.52
C GLY A 99 2.95 -8.96 -11.16
N THR A 100 3.88 -9.48 -10.37
CA THR A 100 3.63 -9.95 -9.01
C THR A 100 3.95 -8.84 -8.01
N LEU A 101 2.94 -8.45 -7.24
CA LEU A 101 3.05 -7.47 -6.16
C LEU A 101 3.19 -8.20 -4.82
N THR A 102 4.16 -7.79 -4.00
CA THR A 102 4.27 -8.26 -2.61
C THR A 102 4.39 -7.07 -1.67
N LEU A 103 3.44 -6.94 -0.74
CA LEU A 103 3.49 -5.89 0.28
C LEU A 103 4.55 -6.25 1.32
N THR A 104 5.64 -5.48 1.37
CA THR A 104 6.78 -5.76 2.26
C THR A 104 6.70 -4.98 3.57
N TRP A 105 6.17 -3.76 3.54
CA TRP A 105 5.98 -2.97 4.75
C TRP A 105 4.86 -1.95 4.64
N VAL A 106 4.34 -1.54 5.80
CA VAL A 106 3.39 -0.44 5.94
C VAL A 106 3.84 0.54 7.02
N ARG A 107 3.57 1.82 6.79
CA ARG A 107 3.72 2.89 7.77
C ARG A 107 2.36 3.56 7.91
N PRO A 108 1.53 3.16 8.88
CA PRO A 108 0.20 3.75 9.04
C PRO A 108 0.29 5.18 9.56
N ALA A 109 -0.66 6.03 9.18
CA ALA A 109 -0.85 7.36 9.76
C ALA A 109 -2.30 7.51 10.24
N PRO A 110 -2.54 8.15 11.41
CA PRO A 110 -3.90 8.48 11.84
C PRO A 110 -4.51 9.54 10.92
N PRO A 111 -5.77 9.39 10.46
CA PRO A 111 -6.52 10.50 9.89
C PRO A 111 -6.94 11.51 10.98
N PRO A 112 -7.26 12.76 10.62
CA PRO A 112 -7.19 13.32 9.28
C PRO A 112 -5.74 13.62 8.83
N TRP A 113 -5.48 13.43 7.54
CA TRP A 113 -4.22 13.73 6.85
C TRP A 113 -4.33 15.02 6.04
N ASP A 114 -3.27 15.82 6.02
CA ASP A 114 -3.09 16.89 5.04
C ASP A 114 -2.32 16.34 3.83
N LEU A 115 -3.00 16.16 2.70
CA LEU A 115 -2.39 15.59 1.50
C LEU A 115 -1.37 16.55 0.85
N SER A 116 -1.44 17.85 1.14
CA SER A 116 -0.52 18.85 0.59
C SER A 116 0.90 18.75 1.15
N ASP A 117 1.05 18.14 2.32
CA ASP A 117 2.32 18.02 3.04
C ASP A 117 3.06 16.69 2.81
N GLY A 118 2.57 15.83 1.91
CA GLY A 118 3.11 14.47 1.79
C GLY A 118 2.77 13.57 2.99
N SER A 119 1.74 13.97 3.77
CA SER A 119 1.27 13.23 4.94
C SER A 119 0.39 12.03 4.54
N GLY A 120 0.29 11.05 5.43
CA GLY A 120 -0.50 9.85 5.22
C GLY A 120 0.22 8.52 5.42
N PRO A 121 -0.51 7.39 5.41
CA PRO A 121 0.06 6.07 5.30
C PRO A 121 0.97 5.94 4.08
N ARG A 122 2.00 5.12 4.25
CA ARG A 122 2.87 4.68 3.16
C ARG A 122 2.96 3.17 3.16
N LEU A 123 3.13 2.60 1.99
CA LEU A 123 3.39 1.18 1.83
C LEU A 123 4.57 0.94 0.90
N GLY A 124 5.37 -0.05 1.25
CA GLY A 124 6.42 -0.59 0.40
C GLY A 124 5.93 -1.84 -0.29
N VAL A 125 6.05 -1.87 -1.61
CA VAL A 125 5.65 -2.99 -2.43
C VAL A 125 6.84 -3.41 -3.28
N ASN A 126 7.18 -4.69 -3.22
CA ASN A 126 8.09 -5.30 -4.16
C ASN A 126 7.30 -5.70 -5.40
N LEU A 127 7.66 -5.16 -6.55
CA LEU A 127 7.08 -5.50 -7.84
C LEU A 127 8.08 -6.35 -8.64
N ASN A 128 7.65 -7.53 -9.07
CA ASN A 128 8.31 -8.29 -10.12
C ASN A 128 7.47 -8.14 -11.39
N PRO A 129 7.84 -7.26 -12.35
CA PRO A 129 7.04 -7.00 -13.53
C PRO A 129 6.84 -8.25 -14.40
N ASP A 130 5.71 -8.32 -15.09
CA ASP A 130 5.53 -9.31 -16.15
C ASP A 130 6.57 -9.08 -17.27
N PRO A 131 6.98 -10.12 -18.02
CA PRO A 131 7.92 -9.95 -19.13
C PRO A 131 7.43 -8.89 -20.13
N GLY A 132 8.28 -7.89 -20.41
CA GLY A 132 7.97 -6.77 -21.31
C GLY A 132 7.24 -5.59 -20.66
N VAL A 133 6.84 -5.70 -19.38
CA VAL A 133 6.35 -4.57 -18.59
C VAL A 133 7.54 -3.80 -18.02
N ILE A 134 7.55 -2.49 -18.24
CA ILE A 134 8.59 -1.60 -17.72
C ILE A 134 7.94 -0.46 -16.91
N ARG A 135 8.65 -0.02 -15.88
CA ARG A 135 8.29 1.18 -15.13
C ARG A 135 8.84 2.42 -15.83
N CYS A 136 8.00 3.44 -15.95
CA CYS A 136 8.35 4.72 -16.56
C CYS A 136 8.56 5.78 -15.50
N ALA A 137 9.41 6.78 -15.79
CA ALA A 137 9.58 7.92 -14.90
C ALA A 137 8.40 8.90 -15.03
N TYR A 138 7.87 9.05 -16.24
CA TYR A 138 6.72 9.89 -16.57
C TYR A 138 5.72 9.14 -17.47
N THR A 139 4.47 9.60 -17.49
CA THR A 139 3.41 9.01 -18.35
C THR A 139 3.80 9.03 -19.83
N ASP A 140 4.47 10.10 -20.27
CA ASP A 140 4.87 10.29 -21.67
C ASP A 140 5.96 9.29 -22.09
N ASP A 141 6.83 8.86 -21.17
CA ASP A 141 7.87 7.86 -21.44
C ASP A 141 7.28 6.47 -21.76
N CYS A 142 6.03 6.22 -21.36
CA CYS A 142 5.32 4.96 -21.62
C CYS A 142 4.47 5.01 -22.92
N ASN A 143 4.49 6.10 -23.68
CA ASN A 143 3.60 6.32 -24.83
C ASN A 143 4.33 6.27 -26.19
N GLU A 144 5.57 5.78 -26.24
CA GLU A 144 6.34 5.56 -27.48
C GLU A 144 5.87 4.34 -28.28
#